data_AF-A0A0Q4XD53-F1
#
_entry.id   AF-A0A0Q4XD53-F1
#
_cell.length_a   1.000
_cell.length_b   1.000
_cell.length_c   1.000
_cell.angle_alpha   90.00
_cell.angle_beta   90.00
_cell.angle_gamma   90.00
#
_symmetry.space_group_name_H-M   'P 1'
#
loop_
_entity.id
_entity.type
_entity.pdbx_description
1 polymer ?
#
loop_
_entity_poly.entity_id
_entity_poly.type
_entity_poly.pdbx_seq_one_letter_code
_entity_poly.pdbx_strand_id
1 'polypeptide(L)'
;MGSDDESVLVNDTLTDISNIRGSVYDDDLYGDAGGNVIEGGAGADAIDGREGIDTLSYAHSTQGVTVDLSLGSVSGGDADGDVIDGMENVVGSTANDDLTGDGGANTLTGNGGIDTLNGMGGNDRLVISGTPADIDGGVGRDFLFVKGGGTVSLTEASFAGIEVVYVRNDAQLDMSAVNTGSRIVSQSTLGHAVDITGTSRSDLVAGATGGDRLFAGAGTDTFHFEAGFGRDNVYGFDASTDHIHVDIAGVDAFDIKLTSFHDDRDTVVTFRGVEGTSKIILHDVTVAELQAGPSDLFTFGA
;
A
#
# COMPACT_ATOMS: atom_id res chain seq x y z
N MET A 1 -5.20 67.90 -12.49
CA MET A 1 -4.26 67.46 -11.43
C MET A 1 -5.11 66.79 -10.37
N GLY A 2 -5.10 65.47 -10.17
CA GLY A 2 -4.28 64.43 -10.76
C GLY A 2 -5.12 63.24 -11.22
N SER A 3 -4.63 62.59 -12.28
CA SER A 3 -4.60 61.14 -12.33
C SER A 3 -3.81 60.66 -11.12
N ASP A 4 -4.19 59.51 -10.57
CA ASP A 4 -3.31 58.47 -10.01
C ASP A 4 -4.19 57.61 -9.09
N ASP A 5 -4.82 56.61 -9.70
CA ASP A 5 -5.16 55.38 -8.99
C ASP A 5 -4.90 54.23 -9.97
N GLU A 6 -3.64 54.14 -10.40
CA GLU A 6 -3.10 52.89 -10.90
C GLU A 6 -3.08 51.96 -9.70
N SER A 7 -4.02 51.01 -9.69
CA SER A 7 -4.01 49.84 -8.82
C SER A 7 -2.65 49.16 -8.95
N VAL A 8 -1.73 49.47 -8.03
CA VAL A 8 -0.44 48.77 -7.95
C VAL A 8 -0.77 47.34 -7.56
N LEU A 9 -0.68 46.43 -8.53
CA LEU A 9 -0.63 45.00 -8.27
C LEU A 9 0.65 44.78 -7.46
N VAL A 10 0.48 44.59 -6.15
CA VAL A 10 1.58 44.20 -5.28
C VAL A 10 1.77 42.71 -5.52
N ASN A 11 2.76 42.37 -6.33
CA ASN A 11 3.17 40.99 -6.52
C ASN A 11 4.16 40.64 -5.42
N ASP A 12 3.75 39.78 -4.49
CA ASP A 12 4.67 39.16 -3.54
C ASP A 12 5.44 38.03 -4.24
N THR A 13 6.71 37.85 -3.90
CA THR A 13 7.51 36.69 -4.33
C THR A 13 7.95 35.95 -3.08
N LEU A 14 7.50 34.70 -2.95
CA LEU A 14 7.85 33.81 -1.84
C LEU A 14 8.81 32.75 -2.38
N THR A 15 9.90 32.50 -1.66
CA THR A 15 10.90 31.47 -1.99
C THR A 15 11.04 30.48 -0.84
N ASP A 16 11.56 29.29 -1.12
CA ASP A 16 11.81 28.22 -0.14
C ASP A 16 10.52 27.70 0.54
N ILE A 17 9.39 27.68 -0.19
CA ILE A 17 8.10 27.16 0.28
C ILE A 17 7.88 25.77 -0.30
N SER A 18 7.96 24.73 0.54
CA SER A 18 7.79 23.34 0.09
C SER A 18 6.34 22.89 -0.08
N ASN A 19 5.38 23.61 0.52
CA ASN A 19 3.95 23.28 0.42
C ASN A 19 3.20 24.51 -0.07
N ILE A 20 2.64 24.43 -1.27
CA ILE A 20 1.93 25.52 -1.92
C ILE A 20 0.46 25.11 -2.05
N ARG A 21 -0.42 26.01 -1.63
CA ARG A 21 -1.84 25.92 -1.96
C ARG A 21 -2.27 27.24 -2.60
N GLY A 22 -2.78 27.15 -3.83
CA GLY A 22 -3.38 28.28 -4.52
C GLY A 22 -4.75 28.64 -3.95
N SER A 23 -5.46 29.46 -4.69
CA SER A 23 -6.70 30.09 -4.31
C SER A 23 -7.90 29.37 -4.96
N VAL A 24 -8.91 30.14 -5.36
CA VAL A 24 -10.08 29.62 -6.11
C VAL A 24 -10.17 30.29 -7.49
N TYR A 25 -9.07 30.91 -7.91
CA TYR A 25 -8.90 31.66 -9.13
C TYR A 25 -7.65 31.15 -9.83
N ASP A 26 -7.54 31.40 -11.13
CA ASP A 26 -6.37 31.07 -11.94
C ASP A 26 -5.07 31.60 -11.29
N ASP A 27 -4.23 30.69 -10.82
CA ASP A 27 -2.97 30.96 -10.15
C ASP A 27 -1.76 30.51 -10.98
N ASP A 28 -0.64 31.25 -10.87
CA ASP A 28 0.67 30.83 -11.36
C ASP A 28 1.50 30.30 -10.18
N LEU A 29 1.66 28.98 -10.10
CA LEU A 29 2.31 28.29 -8.98
C LEU A 29 3.61 27.62 -9.43
N TYR A 30 4.70 27.92 -8.71
CA TYR A 30 6.02 27.39 -9.00
C TYR A 30 6.68 26.77 -7.77
N GLY A 31 7.16 25.54 -7.91
CA GLY A 31 8.04 24.87 -6.96
C GLY A 31 9.46 25.46 -6.92
N ASP A 32 10.35 24.77 -6.21
CA ASP A 32 11.77 25.12 -6.13
C ASP A 32 12.68 24.01 -6.68
N ALA A 33 13.73 23.63 -5.95
CA ALA A 33 14.64 22.54 -6.35
C ALA A 33 14.51 21.32 -5.42
N GLY A 34 13.68 21.43 -4.38
CA GLY A 34 13.35 20.38 -3.44
C GLY A 34 12.13 19.60 -3.88
N GLY A 35 11.64 18.70 -3.01
CA GLY A 35 10.33 18.07 -3.25
C GLY A 35 9.22 18.97 -2.73
N ASN A 36 8.36 19.44 -3.62
CA ASN A 36 7.22 20.29 -3.32
C ASN A 36 5.92 19.48 -3.31
N VAL A 37 4.95 19.92 -2.51
CA VAL A 37 3.54 19.52 -2.64
C VAL A 37 2.76 20.74 -3.08
N ILE A 38 2.15 20.67 -4.26
CA ILE A 38 1.46 21.81 -4.88
C ILE A 38 0.01 21.43 -5.13
N GLU A 39 -0.90 22.24 -4.60
CA GLU A 39 -2.35 22.12 -4.78
C GLU A 39 -2.87 23.44 -5.36
N GLY A 40 -3.34 23.42 -6.61
CA GLY A 40 -3.88 24.61 -7.28
C GLY A 40 -5.09 25.18 -6.54
N GLY A 41 -6.05 24.32 -6.26
CA GLY A 41 -7.37 24.73 -5.79
C GLY A 41 -8.33 24.78 -6.97
N ALA A 42 -9.35 25.62 -6.90
CA ALA A 42 -10.22 25.83 -8.06
C ALA A 42 -9.65 26.92 -8.97
N GLY A 43 -10.00 26.92 -10.24
CA GLY A 43 -9.44 27.84 -11.22
C GLY A 43 -8.78 27.05 -12.34
N ALA A 44 -8.27 27.73 -13.35
CA ALA A 44 -7.38 27.13 -14.34
C ALA A 44 -5.95 27.54 -13.99
N ASP A 45 -5.23 26.67 -13.28
CA ASP A 45 -3.93 27.02 -12.70
C ASP A 45 -2.77 26.61 -13.61
N ALA A 46 -1.71 27.42 -13.62
CA ALA A 46 -0.43 27.05 -14.21
C ALA A 46 0.51 26.56 -13.10
N ILE A 47 0.78 25.26 -13.07
CA ILE A 47 1.51 24.60 -12.00
C ILE A 47 2.81 23.98 -12.53
N ASP A 48 3.94 24.43 -12.02
CA ASP A 48 5.27 23.94 -12.42
C ASP A 48 6.08 23.52 -11.17
N GLY A 49 6.33 22.21 -11.02
CA GLY A 49 7.10 21.65 -9.90
C GLY A 49 8.59 21.99 -9.95
N ARG A 50 9.13 22.27 -11.15
CA ARG A 50 10.54 22.52 -11.46
C ARG A 50 11.46 21.31 -11.21
N GLU A 51 12.57 21.51 -10.51
CA GLU A 51 13.51 20.42 -10.22
C GLU A 51 13.10 19.80 -8.89
N GLY A 52 13.11 18.47 -8.79
CA GLY A 52 12.70 17.87 -7.53
C GLY A 52 12.10 16.49 -7.71
N ILE A 53 11.38 16.08 -6.67
CA ILE A 53 10.42 14.99 -6.73
C ILE A 53 9.14 15.58 -6.14
N ASP A 54 8.28 16.04 -7.04
CA ASP A 54 7.17 16.93 -6.73
C ASP A 54 5.85 16.16 -6.70
N THR A 55 4.88 16.70 -5.98
CA THR A 55 3.56 16.10 -5.82
C THR A 55 2.48 17.09 -6.22
N LEU A 56 1.75 16.74 -7.27
CA LEU A 56 0.50 17.38 -7.62
C LEU A 56 -0.61 16.86 -6.69
N SER A 57 -1.28 17.75 -5.98
CA SER A 57 -2.28 17.38 -4.99
C SER A 57 -3.64 17.97 -5.34
N TYR A 58 -4.64 17.10 -5.47
CA TYR A 58 -6.06 17.44 -5.57
C TYR A 58 -6.84 17.00 -4.32
N ALA A 59 -6.15 16.83 -3.19
CA ALA A 59 -6.70 16.26 -1.96
C ALA A 59 -7.96 16.97 -1.42
N HIS A 60 -8.14 18.26 -1.73
CA HIS A 60 -9.32 19.04 -1.31
C HIS A 60 -10.38 19.19 -2.41
N SER A 61 -10.15 18.63 -3.60
CA SER A 61 -11.16 18.56 -4.65
C SER A 61 -12.38 17.78 -4.16
N THR A 62 -13.56 18.35 -4.42
CA THR A 62 -14.84 17.74 -4.05
C THR A 62 -15.38 16.77 -5.09
N GLN A 63 -14.75 16.72 -6.27
CA GLN A 63 -15.09 15.85 -7.38
C GLN A 63 -13.85 15.05 -7.80
N GLY A 64 -14.10 13.93 -8.47
CA GLY A 64 -13.04 13.08 -9.01
C GLY A 64 -12.19 13.82 -10.04
N VAL A 65 -10.90 13.53 -10.04
CA VAL A 65 -9.94 14.10 -10.99
C VAL A 65 -9.39 13.00 -11.91
N THR A 66 -9.06 13.38 -13.14
CA THR A 66 -8.31 12.55 -14.08
C THR A 66 -6.96 13.20 -14.32
N VAL A 67 -5.89 12.48 -14.03
CA VAL A 67 -4.50 12.95 -14.13
C VAL A 67 -3.70 11.93 -14.94
N ASP A 68 -2.95 12.39 -15.94
CA ASP A 68 -2.00 11.60 -16.70
C ASP A 68 -0.67 12.35 -16.79
N LEU A 69 0.30 11.93 -15.98
CA LEU A 69 1.63 12.52 -15.93
C LEU A 69 2.43 12.26 -17.21
N SER A 70 2.20 11.13 -17.88
CA SER A 70 2.87 10.80 -19.15
C SER A 70 2.52 11.75 -20.29
N LEU A 71 1.33 12.36 -20.22
CA LEU A 71 0.83 13.34 -21.17
C LEU A 71 0.88 14.79 -20.65
N GLY A 72 1.14 14.98 -19.35
CA GLY A 72 1.02 16.28 -18.68
C GLY A 72 -0.41 16.83 -18.73
N SER A 73 -1.41 15.95 -18.66
CA SER A 73 -2.82 16.33 -18.81
C SER A 73 -3.63 16.06 -17.56
N VAL A 74 -4.52 17.00 -17.24
CA VAL A 74 -5.38 16.95 -16.07
C VAL A 74 -6.78 17.47 -16.41
N SER A 75 -7.81 16.94 -15.74
CA SER A 75 -9.19 17.40 -15.90
C SER A 75 -10.10 16.94 -14.75
N GLY A 76 -11.27 17.58 -14.64
CA GLY A 76 -12.30 17.22 -13.67
C GLY A 76 -12.05 17.83 -12.29
N GLY A 77 -13.15 18.16 -11.59
CA GLY A 77 -13.05 18.81 -10.28
C GLY A 77 -12.19 20.06 -10.29
N ASP A 78 -11.30 20.15 -9.31
CA ASP A 78 -10.33 21.24 -9.18
C ASP A 78 -9.20 21.17 -10.21
N ALA A 79 -9.06 20.05 -10.95
CA ALA A 79 -8.06 19.89 -12.00
C ALA A 79 -8.52 20.42 -13.38
N ASP A 80 -9.75 20.92 -13.49
CA ASP A 80 -10.34 21.33 -14.77
C ASP A 80 -9.76 22.65 -15.29
N GLY A 81 -8.93 22.57 -16.32
CA GLY A 81 -8.30 23.73 -16.95
C GLY A 81 -6.86 23.99 -16.50
N ASP A 82 -6.38 23.24 -15.52
CA ASP A 82 -4.99 23.27 -15.07
C ASP A 82 -4.02 22.88 -16.18
N VAL A 83 -2.84 23.48 -16.12
CA VAL A 83 -1.67 23.14 -16.94
C VAL A 83 -0.54 22.77 -15.99
N ILE A 84 -0.05 21.54 -16.09
CA ILE A 84 0.97 21.00 -15.18
C ILE A 84 2.30 20.74 -15.90
N ASP A 85 3.41 20.94 -15.21
CA ASP A 85 4.76 20.54 -15.63
C ASP A 85 5.60 20.13 -14.42
N GLY A 86 6.57 19.24 -14.64
CA GLY A 86 7.53 18.78 -13.61
C GLY A 86 6.87 18.13 -12.39
N MET A 87 6.01 17.12 -12.59
CA MET A 87 5.33 16.40 -11.50
C MET A 87 5.64 14.90 -11.57
N GLU A 88 6.12 14.32 -10.47
CA GLU A 88 6.42 12.88 -10.38
C GLU A 88 5.37 12.09 -9.57
N ASN A 89 4.56 12.76 -8.76
CA ASN A 89 3.62 12.12 -7.85
C ASN A 89 2.25 12.79 -7.88
N VAL A 90 1.21 12.02 -7.55
CA VAL A 90 -0.16 12.52 -7.52
C VAL A 90 -0.88 12.08 -6.25
N VAL A 91 -1.57 13.03 -5.63
CA VAL A 91 -2.61 12.75 -4.63
C VAL A 91 -3.96 13.12 -5.24
N GLY A 92 -4.83 12.14 -5.39
CA GLY A 92 -6.20 12.29 -5.84
C GLY A 92 -7.09 13.03 -4.85
N SER A 93 -8.36 13.15 -5.22
CA SER A 93 -9.42 13.74 -4.42
C SER A 93 -9.89 12.78 -3.32
N THR A 94 -11.09 13.03 -2.76
CA THR A 94 -11.77 12.04 -1.89
C THR A 94 -12.88 11.29 -2.64
N ALA A 95 -13.14 11.68 -3.89
CA ALA A 95 -14.06 11.05 -4.82
C ALA A 95 -13.31 10.02 -5.68
N ASN A 96 -13.95 9.54 -6.75
CA ASN A 96 -13.37 8.53 -7.63
C ASN A 96 -12.42 9.17 -8.63
N ASP A 97 -11.14 8.82 -8.56
CA ASP A 97 -10.10 9.39 -9.42
C ASP A 97 -9.59 8.41 -10.47
N ASP A 98 -9.00 8.94 -11.54
CA ASP A 98 -8.25 8.20 -12.56
C ASP A 98 -6.83 8.78 -12.63
N LEU A 99 -5.86 8.06 -12.07
CA LEU A 99 -4.50 8.54 -11.86
C LEU A 99 -3.52 7.67 -12.65
N THR A 100 -2.87 8.28 -13.64
CA THR A 100 -1.85 7.65 -14.48
C THR A 100 -0.49 8.30 -14.26
N GLY A 101 0.51 7.49 -13.95
CA GLY A 101 1.91 7.87 -13.83
C GLY A 101 2.59 8.12 -15.18
N ASP A 102 3.92 8.05 -15.20
CA ASP A 102 4.74 8.22 -16.39
C ASP A 102 5.74 7.05 -16.56
N GLY A 103 6.87 7.29 -17.22
CA GLY A 103 7.92 6.26 -17.36
C GLY A 103 8.94 6.24 -16.23
N GLY A 104 8.75 7.08 -15.20
CA GLY A 104 9.58 7.22 -14.02
C GLY A 104 9.01 6.46 -12.82
N ALA A 105 9.59 6.67 -11.64
CA ALA A 105 9.04 6.11 -10.41
C ALA A 105 8.03 7.10 -9.81
N ASN A 106 6.74 6.73 -9.79
CA ASN A 106 5.67 7.58 -9.30
C ASN A 106 5.10 7.09 -7.97
N THR A 107 4.65 8.02 -7.14
CA THR A 107 3.73 7.73 -6.03
C THR A 107 2.34 8.22 -6.40
N LEU A 108 1.40 7.28 -6.52
CA LEU A 108 -0.01 7.56 -6.84
C LEU A 108 -0.86 7.24 -5.60
N THR A 109 -1.55 8.24 -5.05
CA THR A 109 -2.40 8.08 -3.87
C THR A 109 -3.84 8.46 -4.19
N GLY A 110 -4.76 7.49 -4.19
CA GLY A 110 -6.18 7.74 -4.49
C GLY A 110 -6.93 8.57 -3.44
N ASN A 111 -6.47 8.53 -2.17
CA ASN A 111 -6.96 9.41 -1.07
C ASN A 111 -8.47 9.31 -0.72
N GLY A 112 -9.23 8.40 -1.32
CA GLY A 112 -10.63 8.18 -1.00
C GLY A 112 -11.24 7.21 -1.98
N GLY A 113 -12.49 7.43 -2.36
CA GLY A 113 -13.01 6.99 -3.65
C GLY A 113 -13.01 5.49 -3.98
N ILE A 114 -13.48 5.24 -5.19
CA ILE A 114 -13.21 4.04 -5.98
C ILE A 114 -12.36 4.51 -7.15
N ASP A 115 -11.05 4.27 -7.06
CA ASP A 115 -10.07 4.89 -7.95
C ASP A 115 -9.49 3.91 -8.97
N THR A 116 -9.04 4.43 -10.10
CA THR A 116 -8.16 3.75 -11.05
C THR A 116 -6.75 4.30 -10.89
N LEU A 117 -5.76 3.45 -10.58
CA LEU A 117 -4.35 3.87 -10.53
C LEU A 117 -3.52 3.02 -11.50
N ASN A 118 -2.77 3.69 -12.39
CA ASN A 118 -1.87 3.06 -13.35
C ASN A 118 -0.45 3.64 -13.23
N GLY A 119 0.51 2.82 -12.78
CA GLY A 119 1.92 3.20 -12.62
C GLY A 119 2.68 3.36 -13.94
N MET A 120 2.19 2.72 -15.02
CA MET A 120 2.81 2.69 -16.35
C MET A 120 4.17 1.99 -16.39
N GLY A 121 5.28 2.67 -16.13
CA GLY A 121 6.57 2.00 -16.05
C GLY A 121 7.49 2.72 -15.11
N GLY A 122 8.25 2.00 -14.30
CA GLY A 122 8.86 2.65 -13.16
C GLY A 122 9.22 1.67 -12.07
N ASN A 123 9.30 2.14 -10.84
CA ASN A 123 9.13 1.26 -9.67
C ASN A 123 8.17 2.03 -8.78
N ASP A 124 6.90 1.74 -8.90
CA ASP A 124 5.84 2.64 -8.49
C ASP A 124 5.31 2.30 -7.11
N ARG A 125 4.77 3.33 -6.46
CA ARG A 125 4.13 3.25 -5.16
C ARG A 125 2.67 3.64 -5.28
N LEU A 126 1.79 2.65 -5.33
CA LEU A 126 0.35 2.87 -5.42
C LEU A 126 -0.27 2.77 -4.02
N VAL A 127 -1.12 3.72 -3.65
CA VAL A 127 -1.68 3.83 -2.29
C VAL A 127 -3.20 3.98 -2.34
N ILE A 128 -3.89 3.00 -1.75
CA ILE A 128 -5.36 2.95 -1.71
C ILE A 128 -5.88 2.87 -0.28
N SER A 129 -7.07 3.43 -0.04
CA SER A 129 -7.78 3.37 1.24
C SER A 129 -9.12 2.62 1.21
N GLY A 130 -9.53 2.16 0.03
CA GLY A 130 -10.77 1.43 -0.21
C GLY A 130 -10.60 0.47 -1.40
N THR A 131 -11.66 -0.27 -1.72
CA THR A 131 -11.69 -1.12 -2.91
C THR A 131 -11.59 -0.25 -4.17
N PRO A 132 -10.53 -0.41 -4.98
CA PRO A 132 -10.32 0.37 -6.19
C PRO A 132 -11.22 -0.10 -7.33
N ALA A 133 -11.37 0.73 -8.37
CA ALA A 133 -11.90 0.29 -9.66
C ALA A 133 -10.87 -0.61 -10.36
N ASP A 134 -9.63 -0.15 -10.42
CA ASP A 134 -8.52 -0.85 -11.08
C ASP A 134 -7.16 -0.40 -10.51
N ILE A 135 -6.21 -1.33 -10.46
CA ILE A 135 -4.83 -1.11 -10.01
C ILE A 135 -3.90 -1.84 -10.95
N ASP A 136 -3.08 -1.10 -11.66
CA ASP A 136 -2.01 -1.63 -12.50
C ASP A 136 -0.69 -0.95 -12.14
N GLY A 137 0.31 -1.69 -11.66
CA GLY A 137 1.65 -1.14 -11.46
C GLY A 137 2.43 -0.97 -12.76
N GLY A 138 2.05 -1.68 -13.82
CA GLY A 138 2.71 -1.59 -15.11
C GLY A 138 4.05 -2.35 -15.17
N VAL A 139 5.07 -1.73 -15.77
CA VAL A 139 6.41 -2.34 -15.94
C VAL A 139 7.33 -1.90 -14.81
N GLY A 140 7.82 -2.87 -14.03
CA GLY A 140 8.89 -2.60 -13.10
C GLY A 140 8.83 -3.46 -11.87
N ARG A 141 9.11 -2.87 -10.71
CA ARG A 141 8.84 -3.45 -9.41
C ARG A 141 8.01 -2.49 -8.59
N ASP A 142 6.75 -2.83 -8.50
CA ASP A 142 5.69 -1.95 -8.08
C ASP A 142 5.08 -2.47 -6.78
N PHE A 143 4.65 -1.50 -5.97
CA PHE A 143 4.25 -1.73 -4.60
C PHE A 143 2.87 -1.15 -4.36
N LEU A 144 1.92 -2.01 -3.98
CA LEU A 144 0.61 -1.57 -3.53
C LEU A 144 0.61 -1.40 -2.01
N PHE A 145 0.09 -0.28 -1.52
CA PHE A 145 -0.10 -0.01 -0.11
C PHE A 145 -1.58 0.17 0.20
N VAL A 146 -2.12 -0.77 0.97
CA VAL A 146 -3.49 -0.77 1.46
C VAL A 146 -3.50 -0.16 2.86
N LYS A 147 -4.20 0.96 3.05
CA LYS A 147 -4.34 1.66 4.34
C LYS A 147 -5.82 1.81 4.73
N GLY A 148 -6.10 2.09 6.00
CA GLY A 148 -7.45 2.42 6.48
C GLY A 148 -8.12 1.27 7.25
N GLY A 149 -9.34 1.48 7.75
CA GLY A 149 -10.03 0.51 8.63
C GLY A 149 -11.15 -0.31 7.96
N GLY A 150 -11.20 -0.33 6.63
CA GLY A 150 -12.22 -1.03 5.86
C GLY A 150 -11.69 -2.28 5.15
N THR A 151 -12.61 -3.03 4.55
CA THR A 151 -12.27 -4.15 3.66
C THR A 151 -11.96 -3.64 2.26
N VAL A 152 -10.79 -4.00 1.75
CA VAL A 152 -10.35 -3.80 0.37
C VAL A 152 -10.37 -5.15 -0.33
N SER A 153 -11.17 -5.26 -1.38
CA SER A 153 -11.28 -6.47 -2.18
C SER A 153 -10.62 -6.28 -3.54
N LEU A 154 -9.70 -7.17 -3.90
CA LEU A 154 -9.05 -7.17 -5.20
C LEU A 154 -9.47 -8.42 -5.99
N THR A 155 -9.56 -8.26 -7.30
CA THR A 155 -9.91 -9.33 -8.23
C THR A 155 -8.87 -9.40 -9.34
N GLU A 156 -8.82 -10.52 -10.06
CA GLU A 156 -7.96 -10.66 -11.25
C GLU A 156 -8.19 -9.55 -12.31
N ALA A 157 -9.37 -8.93 -12.31
CA ALA A 157 -9.70 -7.87 -13.27
C ALA A 157 -9.33 -6.46 -12.80
N SER A 158 -8.98 -6.29 -11.52
CA SER A 158 -8.72 -4.99 -10.89
C SER A 158 -7.33 -4.91 -10.24
N PHE A 159 -6.46 -5.86 -10.53
CA PHE A 159 -5.14 -6.00 -9.93
C PHE A 159 -4.17 -6.62 -10.94
N ALA A 160 -3.23 -5.83 -11.40
CA ALA A 160 -2.19 -6.22 -12.35
C ALA A 160 -0.85 -5.53 -12.02
N GLY A 161 0.26 -6.13 -12.45
CA GLY A 161 1.57 -5.48 -12.40
C GLY A 161 2.05 -5.08 -11.00
N ILE A 162 1.67 -5.80 -9.93
CA ILE A 162 2.14 -5.51 -8.57
C ILE A 162 2.95 -6.68 -8.02
N GLU A 163 4.20 -6.41 -7.61
CA GLU A 163 5.09 -7.41 -7.05
C GLU A 163 4.87 -7.65 -5.56
N VAL A 164 4.51 -6.60 -4.80
CA VAL A 164 4.30 -6.71 -3.35
C VAL A 164 3.14 -5.84 -2.89
N VAL A 165 2.26 -6.45 -2.10
CA VAL A 165 1.16 -5.74 -1.42
C VAL A 165 1.51 -5.56 0.06
N TYR A 166 1.52 -4.31 0.51
CA TYR A 166 1.68 -3.94 1.91
C TYR A 166 0.34 -3.57 2.52
N VAL A 167 -0.07 -4.28 3.58
CA VAL A 167 -1.31 -4.01 4.31
C VAL A 167 -1.00 -3.33 5.63
N ARG A 168 -1.61 -2.18 5.91
CA ARG A 168 -1.25 -1.34 7.06
C ARG A 168 -2.44 -1.04 7.96
N ASN A 169 -2.21 -1.14 9.28
CA ASN A 169 -3.01 -0.56 10.37
C ASN A 169 -4.53 -0.73 10.23
N ASP A 170 -5.06 -1.83 10.76
CA ASP A 170 -6.50 -2.15 10.82
C ASP A 170 -7.16 -2.34 9.44
N ALA A 171 -6.37 -2.35 8.36
CA ALA A 171 -6.83 -2.66 7.02
C ALA A 171 -7.13 -4.16 6.90
N GLN A 172 -8.20 -4.46 6.17
CA GLN A 172 -8.54 -5.83 5.79
C GLN A 172 -8.37 -5.95 4.28
N LEU A 173 -7.58 -6.92 3.84
CA LEU A 173 -7.34 -7.20 2.43
C LEU A 173 -7.94 -8.56 2.06
N ASP A 174 -8.75 -8.58 1.00
CA ASP A 174 -9.29 -9.79 0.39
C ASP A 174 -8.84 -9.91 -1.07
N MET A 175 -7.92 -10.83 -1.32
CA MET A 175 -7.44 -11.20 -2.66
C MET A 175 -7.92 -12.58 -3.11
N SER A 176 -8.95 -13.14 -2.47
CA SER A 176 -9.43 -14.51 -2.77
C SER A 176 -9.91 -14.69 -4.22
N ALA A 177 -10.23 -13.59 -4.91
CA ALA A 177 -10.62 -13.56 -6.32
C ALA A 177 -9.46 -13.25 -7.30
N VAL A 178 -8.22 -13.21 -6.80
CA VAL A 178 -6.99 -13.09 -7.60
C VAL A 178 -6.44 -14.49 -7.87
N ASN A 179 -6.06 -14.75 -9.12
CA ASN A 179 -5.67 -16.07 -9.64
C ASN A 179 -4.16 -16.19 -9.94
N THR A 180 -3.40 -15.17 -9.55
CA THR A 180 -1.95 -15.08 -9.60
C THR A 180 -1.39 -15.06 -8.18
N GLY A 181 -0.31 -15.79 -7.93
CA GLY A 181 0.34 -15.81 -6.62
C GLY A 181 0.96 -14.45 -6.30
N SER A 182 0.83 -14.01 -5.06
CA SER A 182 1.22 -12.68 -4.61
C SER A 182 2.15 -12.74 -3.40
N ARG A 183 3.01 -11.73 -3.27
CA ARG A 183 3.74 -11.48 -2.03
C ARG A 183 2.98 -10.44 -1.22
N ILE A 184 2.46 -10.84 -0.07
CA ILE A 184 1.66 -9.98 0.81
C ILE A 184 2.39 -9.80 2.14
N VAL A 185 2.58 -8.55 2.54
CA VAL A 185 3.33 -8.18 3.74
C VAL A 185 2.47 -7.25 4.60
N SER A 186 2.12 -7.69 5.79
CA SER A 186 1.64 -6.78 6.83
C SER A 186 2.75 -5.79 7.18
N GLN A 187 2.39 -4.51 7.36
CA GLN A 187 3.29 -3.46 7.82
C GLN A 187 2.60 -2.62 8.89
N SER A 188 2.00 -3.31 9.86
CA SER A 188 1.35 -2.69 11.01
C SER A 188 2.34 -2.09 12.00
N THR A 189 1.92 -1.02 12.67
CA THR A 189 2.66 -0.43 13.80
C THR A 189 2.21 -1.04 15.13
N LEU A 190 3.03 -0.90 16.18
CA LEU A 190 2.87 -1.62 17.45
C LEU A 190 1.46 -1.48 18.06
N GLY A 191 0.71 -2.59 18.07
CA GLY A 191 -0.64 -2.67 18.63
C GLY A 191 -1.78 -2.72 17.60
N HIS A 192 -1.49 -2.48 16.32
CA HIS A 192 -2.44 -2.65 15.23
C HIS A 192 -2.34 -4.06 14.63
N ALA A 193 -3.45 -4.54 14.10
CA ALA A 193 -3.56 -5.82 13.43
C ALA A 193 -4.05 -5.62 11.99
N VAL A 194 -3.75 -6.55 11.10
CA VAL A 194 -4.40 -6.65 9.78
C VAL A 194 -5.07 -8.00 9.62
N ASP A 195 -6.11 -8.03 8.79
CA ASP A 195 -6.71 -9.27 8.31
C ASP A 195 -6.32 -9.43 6.83
N ILE A 196 -5.55 -10.47 6.52
CA ILE A 196 -5.08 -10.78 5.16
C ILE A 196 -5.75 -12.07 4.70
N THR A 197 -6.47 -12.00 3.59
CA THR A 197 -6.89 -13.14 2.77
C THR A 197 -6.11 -13.07 1.46
N GLY A 198 -5.20 -14.01 1.26
CA GLY A 198 -4.40 -14.17 0.05
C GLY A 198 -5.21 -14.73 -1.12
N THR A 199 -4.51 -15.30 -2.09
CA THR A 199 -5.00 -15.61 -3.42
C THR A 199 -5.44 -17.07 -3.55
N SER A 200 -5.84 -17.47 -4.76
CA SER A 200 -6.11 -18.88 -5.07
C SER A 200 -4.86 -19.67 -5.51
N ARG A 201 -3.67 -19.09 -5.35
CA ARG A 201 -2.37 -19.64 -5.72
C ARG A 201 -1.39 -19.55 -4.56
N SER A 202 -0.22 -20.17 -4.75
CA SER A 202 0.90 -20.07 -3.81
C SER A 202 1.29 -18.64 -3.50
N ASP A 203 1.17 -18.27 -2.24
CA ASP A 203 1.47 -16.95 -1.71
C ASP A 203 2.64 -16.97 -0.72
N LEU A 204 3.29 -15.81 -0.60
CA LEU A 204 4.15 -15.52 0.55
C LEU A 204 3.45 -14.47 1.41
N VAL A 205 3.04 -14.87 2.62
CA VAL A 205 2.33 -14.00 3.57
C VAL A 205 3.21 -13.74 4.78
N ALA A 206 3.60 -12.49 4.99
CA ALA A 206 4.36 -12.07 6.17
C ALA A 206 3.48 -11.26 7.12
N GLY A 207 3.28 -11.73 8.36
CA GLY A 207 2.57 -10.99 9.41
C GLY A 207 3.32 -9.76 9.92
N ALA A 208 4.66 -9.75 9.77
CA ALA A 208 5.52 -8.71 10.36
C ALA A 208 5.16 -8.47 11.83
N THR A 209 5.27 -7.25 12.36
CA THR A 209 4.90 -6.95 13.75
C THR A 209 3.40 -6.74 13.88
N GLY A 210 2.75 -7.40 14.83
CA GLY A 210 1.33 -7.15 15.05
C GLY A 210 0.63 -8.27 15.80
N GLY A 211 -0.68 -8.27 15.69
CA GLY A 211 -1.50 -9.39 16.12
C GLY A 211 -2.41 -9.81 14.98
N ASP A 212 -1.83 -10.38 13.93
CA ASP A 212 -2.48 -10.43 12.62
C ASP A 212 -3.37 -11.67 12.45
N ARG A 213 -4.33 -11.58 11.52
CA ARG A 213 -5.08 -12.74 11.03
C ARG A 213 -4.66 -13.00 9.59
N LEU A 214 -4.07 -14.17 9.37
CA LEU A 214 -3.47 -14.54 8.10
C LEU A 214 -4.22 -15.75 7.54
N PHE A 215 -4.73 -15.61 6.33
CA PHE A 215 -5.31 -16.68 5.53
C PHE A 215 -4.64 -16.61 4.16
N ALA A 216 -3.70 -17.51 3.87
CA ALA A 216 -2.97 -17.43 2.60
C ALA A 216 -3.85 -17.81 1.40
N GLY A 217 -4.89 -18.62 1.61
CA GLY A 217 -5.81 -18.97 0.54
C GLY A 217 -5.68 -20.43 0.15
N ALA A 218 -5.69 -20.69 -1.15
CA ALA A 218 -5.46 -22.02 -1.68
C ALA A 218 -4.11 -22.05 -2.40
N GLY A 219 -3.34 -23.13 -2.25
CA GLY A 219 -2.04 -23.18 -2.90
C GLY A 219 -1.05 -23.97 -2.07
N THR A 220 0.22 -23.77 -2.36
CA THR A 220 1.32 -24.15 -1.48
C THR A 220 1.91 -22.85 -0.97
N ASP A 221 1.55 -22.49 0.25
CA ASP A 221 1.78 -21.15 0.77
C ASP A 221 2.97 -21.10 1.71
N THR A 222 3.59 -19.93 1.85
CA THR A 222 4.68 -19.70 2.81
C THR A 222 4.32 -18.56 3.76
N PHE A 223 4.18 -18.87 5.03
CA PHE A 223 4.01 -17.88 6.09
C PHE A 223 5.37 -17.49 6.65
N HIS A 224 5.74 -16.21 6.50
CA HIS A 224 7.05 -15.69 6.90
C HIS A 224 6.97 -14.91 8.21
N PHE A 225 7.82 -15.25 9.18
CA PHE A 225 7.88 -14.62 10.49
C PHE A 225 9.30 -14.15 10.82
N GLU A 226 9.42 -12.85 11.12
CA GLU A 226 10.67 -12.19 11.53
C GLU A 226 10.69 -11.88 13.03
N ALA A 227 11.83 -11.42 13.55
CA ALA A 227 11.94 -11.06 14.96
C ALA A 227 10.91 -10.00 15.38
N GLY A 228 10.19 -10.26 16.48
CA GLY A 228 9.17 -9.34 17.01
C GLY A 228 7.80 -9.44 16.32
N PHE A 229 7.52 -10.53 15.61
CA PHE A 229 6.27 -10.69 14.87
C PHE A 229 4.99 -10.55 15.70
N GLY A 230 5.05 -10.82 17.01
CA GLY A 230 3.90 -10.67 17.89
C GLY A 230 2.98 -11.89 17.86
N ARG A 231 1.67 -11.69 17.90
CA ARG A 231 0.70 -12.79 18.10
C ARG A 231 -0.21 -12.97 16.90
N ASP A 232 0.18 -13.85 16.01
CA ASP A 232 -0.53 -14.06 14.74
C ASP A 232 -1.42 -15.29 14.79
N ASN A 233 -2.57 -15.21 14.10
CA ASN A 233 -3.55 -16.27 13.96
C ASN A 233 -3.59 -16.65 12.50
N VAL A 234 -3.23 -17.89 12.18
CA VAL A 234 -3.21 -18.42 10.83
C VAL A 234 -4.39 -19.35 10.65
N TYR A 235 -5.12 -19.16 9.55
CA TYR A 235 -6.30 -19.93 9.19
C TYR A 235 -6.07 -20.62 7.85
N GLY A 236 -6.64 -21.82 7.68
CA GLY A 236 -6.58 -22.55 6.41
C GLY A 236 -5.23 -23.18 6.08
N PHE A 237 -4.30 -23.24 7.03
CA PHE A 237 -2.97 -23.83 6.84
C PHE A 237 -3.05 -25.33 6.56
N ASP A 238 -2.57 -25.77 5.40
CA ASP A 238 -2.44 -27.18 5.03
C ASP A 238 -1.04 -27.70 5.40
N ALA A 239 -0.95 -28.45 6.50
CA ALA A 239 0.33 -28.98 7.00
C ALA A 239 1.03 -29.97 6.04
N SER A 240 0.39 -30.39 4.94
CA SER A 240 0.99 -31.26 3.92
C SER A 240 1.66 -30.51 2.78
N THR A 241 1.30 -29.24 2.56
CA THR A 241 1.80 -28.43 1.44
C THR A 241 2.34 -27.08 1.86
N ASP A 242 1.79 -26.44 2.88
CA ASP A 242 2.21 -25.10 3.29
C ASP A 242 3.48 -25.14 4.12
N HIS A 243 4.14 -23.99 4.19
CA HIS A 243 5.42 -23.82 4.85
C HIS A 243 5.37 -22.65 5.84
N ILE A 244 6.09 -22.80 6.94
CA ILE A 244 6.39 -21.73 7.90
C ILE A 244 7.88 -21.41 7.77
N HIS A 245 8.18 -20.20 7.28
CA HIS A 245 9.54 -19.69 7.22
C HIS A 245 9.82 -18.76 8.40
N VAL A 246 10.89 -19.02 9.14
CA VAL A 246 11.26 -18.29 10.36
C VAL A 246 12.63 -17.65 10.18
N ASP A 247 12.65 -16.33 10.04
CA ASP A 247 13.88 -15.53 9.95
C ASP A 247 14.09 -14.80 11.29
N ILE A 248 14.55 -15.55 12.29
CA ILE A 248 14.88 -15.04 13.61
C ILE A 248 16.28 -15.50 13.97
N ALA A 249 17.18 -14.55 14.17
CA ALA A 249 18.57 -14.83 14.50
C ALA A 249 18.71 -15.77 15.71
N GLY A 250 19.36 -16.92 15.49
CA GLY A 250 19.64 -17.91 16.53
C GLY A 250 18.48 -18.85 16.86
N VAL A 251 17.38 -18.81 16.11
CA VAL A 251 16.29 -19.80 16.20
C VAL A 251 16.49 -20.86 15.13
N ASP A 252 16.39 -22.13 15.50
CA ASP A 252 16.43 -23.25 14.56
C ASP A 252 15.31 -24.29 14.82
N ALA A 253 15.35 -25.40 14.08
CA ALA A 253 14.36 -26.47 14.18
C ALA A 253 14.27 -27.12 15.58
N PHE A 254 15.32 -27.06 16.40
CA PHE A 254 15.32 -27.60 17.77
C PHE A 254 14.64 -26.68 18.78
N ASP A 255 14.39 -25.43 18.40
CA ASP A 255 13.72 -24.44 19.23
C ASP A 255 12.20 -24.46 19.09
N ILE A 256 11.66 -25.20 18.12
CA ILE A 256 10.22 -25.33 17.90
C ILE A 256 9.55 -25.99 19.10
N LYS A 257 8.48 -25.36 19.59
CA LYS A 257 7.60 -25.87 20.63
C LYS A 257 6.16 -25.78 20.16
N LEU A 258 5.56 -26.94 19.98
CA LEU A 258 4.16 -27.13 19.61
C LEU A 258 3.34 -27.43 20.86
N THR A 259 2.26 -26.70 21.07
CA THR A 259 1.32 -26.91 22.19
C THR A 259 -0.10 -26.94 21.65
N SER A 260 -0.86 -27.98 21.99
CA SER A 260 -2.26 -28.05 21.59
C SER A 260 -3.11 -27.04 22.36
N PHE A 261 -4.18 -26.58 21.70
CA PHE A 261 -5.08 -25.57 22.18
C PHE A 261 -6.51 -25.88 21.72
N HIS A 262 -7.52 -25.35 22.43
CA HIS A 262 -8.94 -25.53 22.11
C HIS A 262 -9.37 -26.99 21.80
N ASP A 263 -9.13 -27.89 22.75
CA ASP A 263 -9.47 -29.33 22.66
C ASP A 263 -8.77 -30.03 21.48
N ASP A 264 -7.47 -29.76 21.31
CA ASP A 264 -6.59 -30.30 20.28
C ASP A 264 -6.92 -29.90 18.83
N ARG A 265 -7.85 -28.95 18.63
CA ARG A 265 -8.17 -28.42 17.30
C ARG A 265 -7.18 -27.39 16.79
N ASP A 266 -6.61 -26.59 17.69
CA ASP A 266 -5.67 -25.54 17.34
C ASP A 266 -4.26 -25.89 17.85
N THR A 267 -3.23 -25.37 17.18
CA THR A 267 -1.85 -25.51 17.62
C THR A 267 -1.19 -24.16 17.83
N VAL A 268 -0.60 -23.97 19.02
CA VAL A 268 0.27 -22.84 19.32
C VAL A 268 1.71 -23.25 18.97
N VAL A 269 2.33 -22.51 18.05
CA VAL A 269 3.75 -22.61 17.70
C VAL A 269 4.50 -21.49 18.38
N THR A 270 5.54 -21.86 19.13
CA THR A 270 6.48 -20.93 19.77
C THR A 270 7.90 -21.41 19.54
N PHE A 271 8.85 -20.48 19.66
CA PHE A 271 10.27 -20.78 19.52
C PHE A 271 11.00 -20.42 20.81
N ARG A 272 11.84 -21.34 21.30
CA ARG A 272 12.66 -21.10 22.50
C ARG A 272 13.47 -19.81 22.34
N GLY A 273 13.58 -19.04 23.41
CA GLY A 273 14.28 -17.74 23.40
C GLY A 273 13.41 -16.55 22.98
N VAL A 274 12.29 -16.77 22.28
CA VAL A 274 11.35 -15.70 21.85
C VAL A 274 9.89 -15.92 22.29
N GLU A 275 9.63 -16.96 23.10
CA GLU A 275 8.28 -17.38 23.55
C GLU A 275 7.45 -16.30 24.26
N GLY A 276 8.10 -15.31 24.89
CA GLY A 276 7.45 -14.28 25.69
C GLY A 276 6.90 -13.10 24.89
N THR A 277 7.36 -12.90 23.67
CA THR A 277 7.00 -11.75 22.83
C THR A 277 6.21 -12.15 21.59
N SER A 278 6.38 -13.39 21.11
CA SER A 278 5.75 -13.82 19.87
C SER A 278 5.20 -15.26 19.90
N LYS A 279 4.10 -15.52 19.20
CA LYS A 279 3.53 -16.85 19.00
C LYS A 279 2.63 -16.90 17.77
N ILE A 280 2.61 -18.05 17.11
CA ILE A 280 1.71 -18.33 16.00
C ILE A 280 0.62 -19.26 16.52
N ILE A 281 -0.64 -18.96 16.20
CA ILE A 281 -1.78 -19.82 16.49
C ILE A 281 -2.29 -20.34 15.15
N LEU A 282 -2.06 -21.61 14.87
CA LEU A 282 -2.63 -22.30 13.71
C LEU A 282 -4.01 -22.82 14.10
N HIS A 283 -5.05 -22.33 13.42
CA HIS A 283 -6.43 -22.74 13.65
C HIS A 283 -6.80 -23.96 12.82
N ASP A 284 -7.54 -24.89 13.44
CA ASP A 284 -7.97 -26.15 12.82
C ASP A 284 -6.79 -27.01 12.29
N VAL A 285 -5.63 -26.89 12.94
CA VAL A 285 -4.42 -27.69 12.68
C VAL A 285 -3.93 -28.30 13.98
N THR A 286 -3.82 -29.61 14.00
CA THR A 286 -3.37 -30.39 15.16
C THR A 286 -1.85 -30.52 15.22
N VAL A 287 -1.31 -30.73 16.42
CA VAL A 287 0.13 -31.01 16.60
C VAL A 287 0.55 -32.27 15.83
N ALA A 288 -0.33 -33.26 15.72
CA ALA A 288 -0.05 -34.52 15.03
C ALA A 288 0.12 -34.29 13.51
N GLU A 289 -0.69 -33.42 12.91
CA GLU A 289 -0.56 -33.06 11.49
C GLU A 289 0.77 -32.36 11.21
N LEU A 290 1.16 -31.39 12.05
CA LEU A 290 2.46 -30.71 11.91
C LEU A 290 3.63 -31.68 12.06
N GLN A 291 3.54 -32.66 12.97
CA GLN A 291 4.58 -33.66 13.17
C GLN A 291 4.66 -34.68 12.01
N ALA A 292 3.54 -34.89 11.30
CA ALA A 292 3.47 -35.77 10.14
C ALA A 292 3.76 -35.05 8.82
N GLY A 293 3.84 -33.72 8.84
CA GLY A 293 4.14 -32.87 7.68
C GLY A 293 5.53 -33.12 7.08
N PRO A 294 5.81 -32.47 5.94
CA PRO A 294 7.06 -32.67 5.24
C PRO A 294 8.25 -32.09 6.03
N SER A 295 9.47 -32.53 5.71
CA SER A 295 10.68 -32.13 6.46
C SER A 295 11.01 -30.63 6.34
N ASP A 296 10.49 -29.98 5.32
CA ASP A 296 10.59 -28.56 5.01
C ASP A 296 9.34 -27.78 5.42
N LEU A 297 8.42 -28.38 6.19
CA LEU A 297 7.28 -27.66 6.79
C LEU A 297 7.73 -26.42 7.55
N PHE A 298 8.83 -26.54 8.31
CA PHE A 298 9.51 -25.42 8.94
C PHE A 298 10.86 -25.18 8.27
N THR A 299 11.06 -23.97 7.77
CA THR A 299 12.35 -23.52 7.23
C THR A 299 12.86 -22.31 8.01
N PHE A 300 14.18 -22.13 8.07
CA PHE A 300 14.81 -21.10 8.89
C PHE A 300 15.75 -20.25 8.05
N GLY A 301 15.71 -18.94 8.28
CA GLY A 301 16.24 -17.91 7.40
C GLY A 301 17.28 -16.97 8.02
N ALA A 302 18.05 -17.39 9.03
CA ALA A 302 19.17 -16.60 9.59
C ALA A 302 20.42 -17.45 9.83
#